data_AF-A0AAP5Z2I6-F1
#
_entry.id   AF-A0AAP5Z2I6-F1
#
_cell.length_a   1.000
_cell.length_b   1.000
_cell.length_c   1.000
_cell.angle_alpha   90.00
_cell.angle_beta   90.00
_cell.angle_gamma   90.00
#
_symmetry.space_group_name_H-M   'P 1'
#
loop_
_entity.id
_entity.type
_entity.pdbx_description
1 polymer ?
#
loop_
_entity_poly.entity_id
_entity_poly.type
_entity_poly.pdbx_seq_one_letter_code
_entity_poly.pdbx_strand_id
1 'polypeptide(L)' 'FDLRPYGLQEMLNLLQPIYKKTAAYGHFGREEFPWEATDKAELLRDFAGIK' A
#
# COMPACT_ATOMS: atom_id res chain seq x y z
N PHE A 1 2.17 -4.53 -10.09
CA PHE A 1 2.28 -3.18 -9.50
C PHE A 1 2.59 -2.18 -10.61
N ASP A 2 2.00 -1.00 -10.59
CA ASP A 2 2.37 0.11 -11.48
C ASP A 2 3.20 1.13 -10.70
N LEU A 3 4.48 1.24 -11.03
CA LEU A 3 5.45 2.09 -10.32
C LEU A 3 5.59 3.48 -10.93
N ARG A 4 4.83 3.80 -11.98
CA ARG A 4 4.77 5.17 -12.52
C ARG A 4 4.15 6.09 -11.45
N PRO A 5 4.49 7.39 -11.42
CA PRO A 5 4.00 8.31 -10.39
C PRO A 5 2.47 8.30 -10.24
N TYR A 6 1.75 8.38 -11.37
CA TYR A 6 0.29 8.31 -11.38
C TYR A 6 -0.24 6.93 -10.97
N GLY A 7 0.45 5.86 -11.36
CA GLY A 7 0.07 4.49 -10.97
C GLY A 7 0.15 4.26 -9.46
N LEU A 8 1.21 4.74 -8.80
CA LEU A 8 1.36 4.65 -7.35
C LEU A 8 0.32 5.49 -6.62
N GLN A 9 0.06 6.72 -7.10
CA GLN A 9 -0.97 7.60 -6.56
C GLN A 9 -2.33 6.91 -6.53
N GLU A 10 -2.75 6.32 -7.64
CA GLU A 10 -4.04 5.64 -7.76
C GLU A 10 -4.07 4.35 -6.95
N MET A 11 -3.03 3.52 -7.06
CA MET A 11 -2.96 2.22 -6.37
C MET A 11 -3.03 2.34 -4.84
N LEU A 12 -2.47 3.42 -4.28
CA LEU A 12 -2.46 3.68 -2.84
C LEU A 12 -3.45 4.79 -2.42
N ASN A 13 -4.24 5.33 -3.36
CA ASN A 13 -5.22 6.39 -3.11
C ASN A 13 -4.64 7.58 -2.31
N LEU A 14 -3.52 8.13 -2.80
CA LEU A 14 -2.69 9.06 -2.02
C LEU A 14 -3.24 10.49 -1.93
N LEU A 15 -4.17 10.91 -2.80
CA LEU A 15 -4.70 12.28 -2.81
C LEU A 15 -5.73 12.52 -1.69
N GLN A 16 -5.29 12.37 -0.44
CA GLN A 16 -6.11 12.45 0.77
C GLN A 16 -5.35 13.13 1.92
N PRO A 17 -6.05 13.75 2.89
CA PRO A 17 -5.42 14.37 4.05
C PRO A 17 -4.99 13.34 5.13
N ILE A 18 -4.25 12.30 4.75
CA ILE A 18 -3.85 11.18 5.65
C ILE A 18 -2.48 11.38 6.31
N TYR A 19 -1.68 12.34 5.85
CA TYR A 19 -0.25 12.44 6.20
C TYR A 19 0.05 12.99 7.60
N LYS A 20 -0.87 13.72 8.24
CA LYS A 20 -0.59 14.27 9.59
C LYS A 20 -0.29 13.17 10.61
N LYS A 21 -0.96 12.02 10.47
CA LYS A 21 -0.78 10.88 11.37
C LYS A 21 0.59 10.20 11.22
N THR A 22 1.22 10.29 10.04
CA THR A 22 2.52 9.64 9.79
C THR A 22 3.70 10.40 10.42
N ALA A 23 3.52 11.66 10.83
CA ALA A 23 4.58 12.55 11.32
C ALA A 23 5.21 12.14 12.67
N ALA A 24 4.63 11.16 13.37
CA ALA A 24 5.15 10.62 14.62
C ALA A 24 4.91 9.12 14.71
N TYR A 25 5.75 8.42 15.48
CA TYR A 25 5.66 6.97 15.73
C TYR A 25 5.77 6.08 14.48
N GLY A 26 6.39 6.62 13.42
CA GLY A 26 6.69 5.87 12.19
C GLY A 26 5.57 5.89 11.15
N HIS A 27 6.01 5.71 9.90
CA HIS A 27 5.14 5.66 8.71
C HIS A 27 4.60 4.25 8.43
N PHE A 28 5.24 3.21 8.96
CA PHE A 28 4.96 1.80 8.68
C PHE A 28 4.52 1.04 9.94
N GLY A 29 3.93 -0.14 9.76
CA GLY A 29 3.45 -1.01 10.83
C GLY A 29 2.12 -0.57 11.45
N ARG A 30 1.31 0.19 10.70
CA ARG A 30 0.06 0.81 11.16
C ARG A 30 -1.06 0.59 10.14
N GLU A 31 -1.95 -0.34 10.42
CA GLU A 31 -3.01 -0.82 9.49
C GLU A 31 -3.90 0.27 8.87
N GLU A 32 -3.96 1.47 9.46
CA GLU A 32 -4.73 2.60 8.94
C GLU A 32 -4.16 3.24 7.65
N PHE A 33 -2.94 2.87 7.23
CA PHE A 33 -2.32 3.43 6.03
C PHE A 33 -2.46 2.50 4.81
N PRO A 34 -2.70 3.06 3.61
CA PRO A 34 -3.00 2.26 2.42
C PRO A 34 -1.84 1.36 1.99
N TRP A 35 -0.59 1.72 2.29
CA TRP A 35 0.59 0.90 1.97
C TRP A 35 0.83 -0.27 2.92
N GLU A 36 0.10 -0.36 4.03
CA GLU A 36 0.17 -1.51 4.96
C GLU A 36 -0.77 -2.64 4.53
N ALA A 37 -1.69 -2.39 3.61
CA ALA A 37 -2.60 -3.41 3.11
C ALA A 37 -1.86 -4.50 2.33
N THR A 38 -2.09 -5.77 2.68
CA THR A 38 -1.54 -6.94 1.98
C THR A 38 -2.53 -7.52 0.97
N ASP A 39 -3.35 -6.66 0.34
CA ASP A 39 -4.43 -7.00 -0.60
C ASP A 39 -3.95 -7.81 -1.82
N LYS A 40 -2.68 -7.66 -2.20
CA LYS A 40 -2.06 -8.35 -3.33
C LYS A 40 -1.32 -9.63 -2.95
N ALA A 41 -1.27 -10.01 -1.68
CA ALA A 41 -0.50 -11.18 -1.24
C ALA A 41 -1.00 -12.49 -1.87
N GLU A 42 -2.32 -12.70 -1.90
CA GLU A 42 -2.92 -13.88 -2.55
C GLU A 42 -2.65 -13.92 -4.05
N LEU A 43 -2.83 -12.78 -4.73
CA LEU A 43 -2.50 -12.65 -6.15
C LEU A 43 -1.04 -13.04 -6.44
N LEU A 44 -0.10 -12.59 -5.60
CA LEU A 44 1.32 -12.96 -5.73
C LEU A 44 1.56 -14.45 -5.47
N ARG A 45 0.89 -15.05 -4.48
CA ARG A 45 0.97 -16.48 -4.19
C ARG A 45 0.51 -17.31 -5.39
N ASP A 46 -0.62 -16.92 -5.98
CA ASP A 46 -1.18 -17.60 -7.15
C ASP A 46 -0.25 -17.50 -8.36
N PHE A 47 0.36 -16.32 -8.60
CA PHE A 47 1.37 -16.16 -9.65
C PHE A 47 2.63 -16.99 -9.42
N ALA A 48 3.00 -17.25 -8.15
CA ALA A 48 4.11 -18.12 -7.81
C ALA A 48 3.78 -19.62 -7.95
N GLY A 49 2.50 -19.98 -8.15
CA GLY A 49 2.05 -21.37 -8.25
C GLY A 49 2.12 -22.15 -6.94
N ILE A 50 2.16 -21.45 -5.79
CA ILE A 50 2.23 -22.07 -4.46
C ILE A 50 0.79 -22.34 -3.99
N LYS A 51 0.49 -23.61 -3.67
CA LYS A 51 -0.77 -24.03 -3.06
C LYS A 51 -0.65 -24.12 -1.55
#